data_AF-A0A0C3DYM8-F1
#
_entry.id   AF-A0A0C3DYM8-F1
#
_cell.length_a   1.000
_cell.length_b   1.000
_cell.length_c   1.000
_cell.angle_alpha   90.00
_cell.angle_beta   90.00
_cell.angle_gamma   90.00
#
_symmetry.space_group_name_H-M   'P 1'
#
loop_
_entity.id
_entity.type
_entity.pdbx_description
1 polymer ?
#
loop_
_entity_poly.entity_id
_entity_poly.type
_entity_poly.pdbx_seq_one_letter_code
_entity_poly.pdbx_strand_id
1 'polypeptide(L)'
;MATLPCAIPPLPPNATPWPANLLITYDTLSDIYQHAMQLWRQEDHDPLCLEYHLGSLQGNAMHLLEAIEADPIGPDLTQWLTRTTELVGQLYVAIACYHDNICNRVDKNVYIPQPVMEVHTGLRGWPKKIINANFLKEAMSNSQQITRTELARILGVHRNTLHLYMRQHNVE
;
A
#
# COMPACT_ATOMS: atom_id res chain seq x y z
N MET A 1 -13.10 -11.24 -12.54
CA MET A 1 -13.01 -11.19 -11.06
C MET A 1 -14.34 -11.64 -10.50
N ALA A 2 -14.37 -12.60 -9.59
CA ALA A 2 -15.60 -13.02 -8.93
C ALA A 2 -16.17 -11.83 -8.15
N THR A 3 -17.48 -11.58 -8.27
CA THR A 3 -18.17 -10.53 -7.51
C THR A 3 -18.36 -11.01 -6.07
N LEU A 4 -17.65 -10.40 -5.12
CA LEU A 4 -17.80 -10.71 -3.71
C LEU A 4 -19.12 -10.14 -3.17
N PRO A 5 -19.85 -10.89 -2.32
CA PRO A 5 -21.08 -10.41 -1.70
C PRO A 5 -20.81 -9.25 -0.73
N CYS A 6 -21.82 -8.40 -0.48
CA CYS A 6 -21.69 -7.27 0.46
C CYS A 6 -21.57 -7.69 1.93
N ALA A 7 -21.98 -8.91 2.27
CA ALA A 7 -22.06 -9.40 3.64
C ALA A 7 -21.80 -10.92 3.67
N ILE A 8 -21.37 -11.41 4.84
CA ILE A 8 -21.31 -12.84 5.11
C ILE A 8 -22.72 -13.45 5.16
N PRO A 9 -22.90 -14.75 4.86
CA PRO A 9 -24.20 -15.39 4.96
C PRO A 9 -24.74 -15.31 6.40
N PRO A 10 -26.06 -15.16 6.58
CA PRO A 10 -26.67 -15.23 7.91
C PRO A 10 -26.45 -16.63 8.52
N LEU A 11 -26.42 -16.70 9.86
CA LEU A 11 -26.38 -17.98 10.57
C LEU A 11 -27.57 -18.87 10.12
N PRO A 12 -27.39 -20.19 9.99
CA PRO A 12 -28.45 -21.07 9.57
C PRO A 12 -29.59 -21.09 10.60
N PRO A 13 -30.85 -21.28 10.16
CA PRO A 13 -31.96 -21.44 11.08
C PRO A 13 -31.76 -22.69 11.93
N ASN A 14 -31.97 -22.57 13.25
CA ASN A 14 -31.83 -23.68 14.19
C ASN A 14 -33.10 -23.82 15.04
N ALA A 15 -33.43 -25.04 15.45
CA ALA A 15 -34.61 -25.35 16.27
C ALA A 15 -34.51 -24.73 17.68
N THR A 16 -33.29 -24.58 18.19
CA THR A 16 -32.97 -23.84 19.41
C THR A 16 -32.21 -22.56 19.07
N PRO A 17 -32.38 -21.47 19.85
CA PRO A 17 -31.59 -20.26 19.67
C PRO A 17 -30.08 -20.56 19.75
N TRP A 18 -29.30 -19.90 18.91
CA TRP A 18 -27.85 -19.96 18.98
C TRP A 18 -27.35 -19.44 20.32
N PRO A 19 -26.26 -20.00 20.86
CA PRO A 19 -25.70 -19.52 22.12
C PRO A 19 -25.13 -18.11 21.93
N ALA A 20 -25.17 -17.30 23.01
CA ALA A 20 -24.84 -15.89 22.94
C ALA A 20 -23.41 -15.61 22.46
N ASN A 21 -22.46 -16.47 22.81
CA ASN A 21 -21.07 -16.38 22.33
C ASN A 21 -21.00 -16.50 20.80
N LEU A 22 -21.73 -17.43 20.19
CA LEU A 22 -21.74 -17.59 18.73
C LEU A 22 -22.34 -16.36 18.04
N LEU A 23 -23.41 -15.78 18.60
CA LEU A 23 -24.01 -14.56 18.08
C LEU A 23 -23.03 -13.37 18.12
N ILE A 24 -22.34 -13.19 19.25
CA ILE A 24 -21.32 -12.14 19.40
C ILE A 24 -20.16 -12.35 18.42
N THR A 25 -19.69 -13.59 18.26
CA THR A 25 -18.64 -13.94 17.30
C THR A 25 -19.09 -13.66 15.87
N TYR A 26 -20.33 -14.02 15.52
CA TYR A 26 -20.91 -13.73 14.22
C TYR A 26 -20.97 -12.23 13.92
N ASP A 27 -21.47 -11.43 14.86
CA ASP A 27 -21.57 -9.97 14.71
C ASP A 27 -20.17 -9.37 14.50
N THR A 28 -19.20 -9.79 15.31
CA THR A 28 -17.80 -9.34 15.20
C THR A 28 -17.19 -9.71 13.84
N LEU A 29 -17.43 -10.95 13.37
CA LEU A 29 -16.95 -11.41 12.06
C LEU A 29 -17.61 -10.63 10.92
N SER A 30 -18.92 -10.36 11.04
CA SER A 30 -19.68 -9.56 10.08
C SER A 30 -19.12 -8.16 9.98
N ASP A 31 -18.83 -7.51 11.11
CA ASP A 31 -18.26 -6.17 11.15
C ASP A 31 -16.88 -6.13 10.48
N ILE A 32 -15.99 -7.08 10.81
CA ILE A 32 -14.67 -7.18 10.19
C ILE A 32 -14.80 -7.33 8.66
N TYR A 33 -15.68 -8.22 8.20
CA TYR A 33 -15.90 -8.44 6.77
C TYR A 33 -16.46 -7.19 6.09
N GLN A 34 -17.46 -6.54 6.69
CA GLN A 34 -18.08 -5.34 6.13
C GLN A 34 -17.09 -4.19 6.03
N HIS A 35 -16.27 -3.96 7.05
CA HIS A 35 -15.25 -2.92 7.01
C HIS A 35 -14.20 -3.20 5.94
N ALA A 36 -13.70 -4.43 5.84
CA ALA A 36 -12.78 -4.81 4.78
C ALA A 36 -13.40 -4.71 3.38
N MET A 37 -14.69 -5.03 3.23
CA MET A 37 -15.43 -4.90 1.98
C MET A 37 -15.67 -3.45 1.58
N GLN A 38 -15.99 -2.58 2.55
CA GLN A 38 -16.13 -1.14 2.34
C GLN A 38 -14.81 -0.53 1.89
N LEU A 39 -13.72 -0.88 2.57
CA LEU A 39 -12.38 -0.50 2.16
C LEU A 39 -12.14 -0.95 0.73
N TRP A 40 -12.30 -2.23 0.40
CA TRP A 40 -12.07 -2.80 -0.94
C TRP A 40 -12.81 -2.07 -2.08
N ARG A 41 -13.97 -1.47 -1.80
CA ARG A 41 -14.81 -0.80 -2.81
C ARG A 41 -14.45 0.65 -3.06
N GLN A 42 -13.61 1.25 -2.23
CA GLN A 42 -13.10 2.60 -2.48
C GLN A 42 -12.14 2.56 -3.68
N GLU A 43 -11.87 3.68 -4.35
CA GLU A 43 -10.98 3.72 -5.52
C GLU A 43 -9.55 4.18 -5.16
N ASP A 44 -9.37 4.77 -3.98
CA ASP A 44 -8.12 5.32 -3.49
C ASP A 44 -7.84 4.75 -2.10
N HIS A 45 -6.79 3.93 -1.97
CA HIS A 45 -6.47 3.26 -0.72
C HIS A 45 -5.04 3.58 -0.29
N ASP A 46 -4.91 3.98 0.96
CA ASP A 46 -3.63 4.03 1.66
C ASP A 46 -3.10 2.59 1.87
N PRO A 47 -1.88 2.26 1.43
CA PRO A 47 -1.24 0.97 1.69
C PRO A 47 -1.27 0.53 3.15
N LEU A 48 -1.09 1.48 4.10
CA LEU A 48 -1.12 1.18 5.53
C LEU A 48 -2.51 0.71 5.99
N CYS A 49 -3.57 1.30 5.43
CA CYS A 49 -4.94 0.84 5.70
C CYS A 49 -5.16 -0.58 5.16
N LEU A 50 -4.67 -0.88 3.95
CA LEU A 50 -4.77 -2.22 3.38
C LEU A 50 -4.05 -3.25 4.26
N GLU A 51 -2.84 -2.95 4.74
CA GLU A 51 -2.06 -3.80 5.63
C GLU A 51 -2.78 -4.06 6.96
N TYR A 52 -3.36 -3.02 7.57
CA TYR A 52 -4.17 -3.16 8.78
C TYR A 52 -5.35 -4.13 8.58
N HIS A 53 -6.10 -3.98 7.48
CA HIS A 53 -7.25 -4.83 7.20
C HIS A 53 -6.85 -6.26 6.84
N LEU A 54 -5.74 -6.47 6.13
CA LEU A 54 -5.16 -7.80 5.93
C LEU A 54 -4.82 -8.47 7.27
N GLY A 55 -4.19 -7.73 8.18
CA GLY A 55 -3.90 -8.18 9.54
C GLY A 55 -5.16 -8.52 10.33
N SER A 56 -6.22 -7.71 10.22
CA SER A 56 -7.50 -7.99 10.89
C SER A 56 -8.23 -9.21 10.31
N LEU A 57 -8.14 -9.45 8.99
CA LEU A 57 -8.72 -10.64 8.37
C LEU A 57 -7.95 -11.90 8.75
N GLN A 58 -6.62 -11.86 8.67
CA GLN A 58 -5.76 -13.01 8.99
C GLN A 58 -5.73 -13.30 10.49
N GLY A 59 -5.62 -12.27 11.32
CA GLY A 59 -5.63 -12.38 12.77
C GLY A 59 -7.04 -12.59 13.28
N ASN A 60 -7.87 -11.56 13.30
CA ASN A 60 -9.12 -11.63 14.04
C ASN A 60 -10.14 -12.57 13.39
N ALA A 61 -10.41 -12.43 12.08
CA ALA A 61 -11.48 -13.22 11.45
C ALA A 61 -11.17 -14.73 11.43
N MET A 62 -9.93 -15.13 11.13
CA MET A 62 -9.56 -16.55 11.14
C MET A 62 -9.62 -17.17 12.54
N HIS A 63 -9.11 -16.49 13.57
CA HIS A 63 -9.20 -17.00 14.94
C HIS A 63 -10.66 -17.15 15.41
N LEU A 64 -11.56 -16.24 15.01
CA LEU A 64 -12.99 -16.36 15.30
C LEU A 64 -13.63 -17.55 14.59
N LEU A 65 -13.26 -17.81 13.33
CA LEU A 65 -13.74 -18.97 12.57
C LEU A 65 -13.23 -20.29 13.16
N GLU A 66 -11.96 -20.37 13.55
CA GLU A 66 -11.37 -21.52 14.24
C GLU A 66 -12.04 -21.77 15.60
N ALA A 67 -12.36 -20.71 16.34
CA ALA A 67 -13.08 -20.83 17.61
C ALA A 67 -14.49 -21.40 17.44
N ILE A 68 -15.19 -21.07 16.34
CA ILE A 68 -16.50 -21.67 16.00
C ILE A 68 -16.32 -23.12 15.57
N GLU A 69 -15.27 -23.44 14.82
CA GLU A 69 -14.97 -24.81 14.37
C GLU A 69 -14.71 -25.77 15.54
N ALA A 70 -14.05 -25.28 16.58
CA ALA A 70 -13.67 -26.08 17.76
C ALA A 70 -14.87 -26.55 18.60
N ASP A 71 -16.02 -25.87 18.51
CA ASP A 71 -17.27 -26.23 19.19
C ASP A 71 -18.43 -26.35 18.19
N PRO A 72 -18.45 -27.41 17.36
CA PRO A 72 -19.40 -27.52 16.27
C PRO A 72 -20.80 -27.87 16.76
N ILE A 73 -21.73 -26.92 16.61
CA ILE A 73 -23.15 -27.09 16.95
C ILE A 73 -23.92 -27.47 15.67
N GLY A 74 -23.82 -28.74 15.29
CA GLY A 74 -24.63 -29.35 14.22
C GLY A 74 -24.12 -29.19 12.78
N PRO A 75 -24.67 -29.98 11.83
CA PRO A 75 -24.15 -30.09 10.46
C PRO A 75 -24.38 -28.83 9.61
N ASP A 76 -25.46 -28.08 9.86
CA ASP A 76 -25.78 -26.85 9.11
C ASP A 76 -24.75 -25.75 9.38
N LEU A 77 -24.20 -25.70 10.60
CA LEU A 77 -23.16 -24.76 10.98
C LEU A 77 -21.86 -25.04 10.23
N THR A 78 -21.52 -26.31 9.98
CA THR A 78 -20.32 -26.68 9.22
C THR A 78 -20.38 -26.14 7.80
N GLN A 79 -21.51 -26.29 7.11
CA GLN A 79 -21.68 -25.75 5.75
C GLN A 79 -21.60 -24.22 5.74
N TRP A 80 -22.23 -23.57 6.71
CA TRP A 80 -22.13 -22.12 6.88
C TRP A 80 -20.69 -21.67 7.12
N LEU A 81 -19.95 -22.40 7.96
CA LEU A 81 -18.56 -22.09 8.29
C LEU A 81 -17.67 -22.22 7.06
N THR A 82 -17.76 -23.33 6.31
CA THR A 82 -17.00 -23.51 5.07
C THR A 82 -17.23 -22.34 4.10
N ARG A 83 -18.49 -21.98 3.86
CA ARG A 83 -18.84 -20.89 2.95
C ARG A 83 -18.34 -19.54 3.44
N THR A 84 -18.39 -19.29 4.75
CA THR A 84 -17.94 -18.03 5.34
C THR A 84 -16.41 -17.92 5.27
N THR A 85 -15.69 -18.99 5.60
CA THR A 85 -14.24 -19.07 5.45
C THR A 85 -13.78 -18.84 4.02
N GLU A 86 -14.48 -19.44 3.03
CA GLU A 86 -14.20 -19.20 1.62
C GLU A 86 -14.36 -17.72 1.24
N LEU A 87 -15.43 -17.07 1.70
CA LEU A 87 -15.67 -15.65 1.40
C LEU A 87 -14.62 -14.73 2.02
N VAL A 88 -14.25 -14.98 3.28
CA VAL A 88 -13.19 -14.23 3.97
C VAL A 88 -11.86 -14.45 3.25
N GLY A 89 -11.54 -15.69 2.87
CA GLY A 89 -10.32 -16.02 2.13
C GLY A 89 -10.26 -15.35 0.75
N GLN A 90 -11.37 -15.34 0.00
CA GLN A 90 -11.43 -14.65 -1.30
C GLN A 90 -11.25 -13.14 -1.14
N LEU A 91 -11.85 -12.53 -0.12
CA LEU A 91 -11.67 -11.10 0.17
C LEU A 91 -10.21 -10.80 0.54
N TYR A 92 -9.60 -11.63 1.40
CA TYR A 92 -8.19 -11.50 1.77
C TYR A 92 -7.28 -11.54 0.53
N VAL A 93 -7.45 -12.53 -0.35
CA VAL A 93 -6.67 -12.64 -1.59
C VAL A 93 -6.87 -11.41 -2.48
N ALA A 94 -8.10 -10.92 -2.62
CA ALA A 94 -8.38 -9.74 -3.42
C ALA A 94 -7.64 -8.49 -2.89
N ILE A 95 -7.73 -8.23 -1.59
CA ILE A 95 -7.03 -7.11 -0.93
C ILE A 95 -5.51 -7.29 -1.05
N ALA A 96 -4.98 -8.50 -0.80
CA ALA A 96 -3.55 -8.77 -0.84
C ALA A 96 -2.97 -8.56 -2.24
N CYS A 97 -3.62 -9.09 -3.28
CA CYS A 97 -3.20 -8.87 -4.66
C CYS A 97 -3.18 -7.39 -5.04
N TYR A 98 -4.16 -6.62 -4.55
CA TYR A 98 -4.22 -5.19 -4.82
C TYR A 98 -3.15 -4.39 -4.06
N HIS A 99 -2.94 -4.71 -2.78
CA HIS A 99 -1.85 -4.17 -1.98
C HIS A 99 -0.50 -4.40 -2.67
N ASP A 100 -0.23 -5.64 -3.11
CA ASP A 100 1.00 -5.96 -3.84
C ASP A 100 1.12 -5.15 -5.12
N ASN A 101 0.03 -4.93 -5.85
CA ASN A 101 0.04 -4.10 -7.06
C ASN A 101 0.37 -2.63 -6.74
N ILE A 102 -0.12 -2.06 -5.65
CA ILE A 102 0.23 -0.69 -5.24
C ILE A 102 1.71 -0.61 -4.85
N CYS A 103 2.17 -1.49 -3.96
CA CYS A 103 3.57 -1.49 -3.52
C CYS A 103 4.53 -1.68 -4.71
N ASN A 104 4.19 -2.57 -5.64
CA ASN A 104 4.97 -2.76 -6.87
C ASN A 104 4.94 -1.55 -7.82
N ARG A 105 3.86 -0.77 -7.84
CA ARG A 105 3.74 0.43 -8.69
C ARG A 105 4.57 1.59 -8.18
N VAL A 106 4.64 1.78 -6.87
CA VAL A 106 5.39 2.88 -6.24
C VAL A 106 6.90 2.70 -6.48
N ASP A 107 7.40 1.47 -6.45
CA ASP A 107 8.86 1.23 -6.49
C ASP A 107 9.44 0.99 -7.89
N LYS A 108 8.63 0.57 -8.88
CA LYS A 108 9.20 0.13 -10.18
C LYS A 108 9.42 1.24 -11.21
N ASN A 109 8.78 2.40 -11.06
CA ASN A 109 8.83 3.47 -12.09
C ASN A 109 9.30 4.84 -11.59
N VAL A 110 9.64 5.01 -10.31
CA VAL A 110 10.21 6.27 -9.83
C VAL A 110 11.72 6.24 -10.03
N TYR A 111 12.16 6.63 -11.22
CA TYR A 111 13.57 6.95 -11.45
C TYR A 111 13.88 8.25 -10.71
N ILE A 112 14.53 8.16 -9.55
CA ILE A 112 15.10 9.33 -8.87
C ILE A 112 16.44 9.63 -9.56
N PRO A 113 16.52 10.66 -10.42
CA PRO A 113 17.79 11.00 -11.06
C PRO A 113 18.80 11.36 -9.98
N GLN A 114 20.00 10.77 -10.02
CA GLN A 114 21.10 11.24 -9.19
C GLN A 114 21.47 12.67 -9.64
N PRO A 115 21.29 13.68 -8.77
CA PRO A 115 21.38 15.06 -9.19
C PRO A 115 22.85 15.51 -9.38
N VAL A 116 23.78 14.84 -8.68
CA VAL A 116 25.22 15.06 -8.80
C VAL A 116 25.92 13.72 -8.93
N MET A 117 26.80 13.60 -9.92
CA MET A 117 27.71 12.48 -10.08
C MET A 117 29.15 12.94 -9.81
N GLU A 118 29.91 12.13 -9.07
CA GLU A 118 31.33 12.38 -8.85
C GLU A 118 32.15 11.67 -9.93
N VAL A 119 32.86 12.45 -10.75
CA VAL A 119 33.72 11.93 -11.81
C VAL A 119 35.18 11.99 -11.36
N HIS A 120 35.79 10.81 -11.32
CA HIS A 120 37.21 10.64 -11.08
C HIS A 120 37.96 10.81 -12.40
N THR A 121 38.80 11.84 -12.50
CA THR A 121 39.54 12.19 -13.72
C THR A 121 40.87 11.47 -13.86
N GLY A 122 41.26 10.65 -12.88
CA GLY A 122 42.57 10.01 -12.80
C GLY A 122 43.74 10.95 -12.44
N LEU A 123 43.45 12.25 -12.25
CA LEU A 123 44.44 13.23 -11.81
C LEU A 123 44.44 13.35 -10.28
N ARG A 124 45.60 13.69 -9.70
CA ARG A 124 45.73 13.93 -8.26
C ARG A 124 44.91 15.17 -7.89
N GLY A 125 43.85 15.00 -7.10
CA GLY A 125 42.96 16.08 -6.69
C GLY A 125 41.62 15.57 -6.14
N TRP A 126 40.72 16.51 -5.84
CA TRP A 126 39.36 16.19 -5.38
C TRP A 126 38.49 15.78 -6.58
N PRO A 127 37.59 14.79 -6.43
CA PRO A 127 36.66 14.39 -7.47
C PRO A 127 35.83 15.56 -7.99
N LYS A 128 35.59 15.59 -9.30
CA LYS A 128 34.77 16.64 -9.91
C LYS A 128 33.30 16.27 -9.79
N LYS A 129 32.52 17.13 -9.14
CA LYS A 129 31.05 17.02 -9.11
C LYS A 129 30.48 17.51 -10.45
N ILE A 130 29.74 16.66 -11.14
CA ILE A 130 29.02 16.97 -12.37
C ILE A 130 27.52 16.89 -12.07
N ILE A 131 26.80 17.97 -12.35
CA ILE A 131 25.36 18.04 -12.14
C ILE A 131 24.65 17.40 -13.35
N ASN A 132 23.64 16.58 -13.10
CA ASN A 132 22.86 15.95 -14.16
C ASN A 132 22.02 17.03 -14.89
N ALA A 133 22.18 17.12 -16.21
CA ALA A 133 21.50 18.11 -17.03
C ALA A 133 19.97 17.99 -17.02
N ASN A 134 19.45 16.76 -16.97
CA ASN A 134 18.01 16.51 -16.96
C ASN A 134 17.39 16.96 -15.63
N PHE A 135 18.06 16.63 -14.52
CA PHE A 135 17.68 17.11 -13.20
C PHE A 135 17.69 18.65 -13.15
N LEU A 136 18.74 19.29 -13.69
CA LEU A 136 18.84 20.75 -13.69
C LEU A 136 17.71 21.41 -14.50
N LYS A 137 17.33 20.83 -15.65
CA LYS A 137 16.21 21.31 -16.48
C LYS A 137 14.87 21.19 -15.76
N GLU A 138 14.65 20.08 -15.08
CA GLU A 138 13.43 19.85 -14.31
C GLU A 138 13.34 20.78 -13.10
N ALA A 139 14.43 20.89 -12.33
CA ALA A 139 14.52 21.74 -11.14
C ALA A 139 14.32 23.24 -11.43
N MET A 140 14.65 23.67 -12.65
CA MET A 140 14.50 25.05 -13.12
C MET A 140 13.28 25.24 -14.03
N SER A 141 12.43 24.23 -14.18
CA SER A 141 11.19 24.37 -14.94
C SER A 141 10.21 25.31 -14.22
N ASN A 142 9.34 26.00 -14.99
CA ASN A 142 8.40 26.98 -14.45
C ASN A 142 7.40 26.39 -13.43
N SER A 143 7.27 25.06 -13.36
CA SER A 143 6.42 24.37 -12.39
C SER A 143 7.07 24.25 -11.01
N GLN A 144 8.39 24.39 -10.90
CA GLN A 144 9.10 24.28 -9.62
C GLN A 144 9.47 25.66 -9.08
N GLN A 145 9.03 25.98 -7.85
CA GLN A 145 9.34 27.24 -7.18
C GLN A 145 10.66 27.19 -6.38
N ILE A 146 11.69 26.51 -6.92
CA ILE A 146 12.97 26.36 -6.23
C ILE A 146 13.87 27.54 -6.59
N THR A 147 14.36 28.27 -5.58
CA THR A 147 15.32 29.35 -5.83
C THR A 147 16.70 28.78 -6.15
N ARG A 148 17.49 29.47 -6.99
CA ARG A 148 18.87 29.06 -7.33
C ARG A 148 19.76 28.86 -6.09
N THR A 149 19.55 29.68 -5.06
CA THR A 149 20.28 29.57 -3.78
C THR A 149 19.95 28.27 -3.06
N GLU A 150 18.67 27.91 -3.04
CA GLU A 150 18.20 26.69 -2.41
C GLU A 150 18.66 25.45 -3.17
N LEU A 151 18.58 25.49 -4.51
CA LEU A 151 19.10 24.43 -5.36
C LEU A 151 20.61 24.20 -5.15
N ALA A 152 21.41 25.26 -5.06
CA ALA A 152 22.84 25.16 -4.79
C ALA A 152 23.12 24.53 -3.41
N ARG A 153 22.32 24.86 -2.40
CA ARG A 153 22.39 24.30 -1.05
C ARG A 153 22.09 22.79 -1.07
N ILE A 154 21.00 22.38 -1.73
CA ILE A 154 20.58 20.97 -1.85
C ILE A 154 21.64 20.14 -2.57
N LEU A 155 22.22 20.68 -3.65
CA LEU A 155 23.25 19.99 -4.44
C LEU A 155 24.63 19.98 -3.77
N GLY A 156 24.83 20.74 -2.69
CA GLY A 156 26.12 20.88 -2.03
C GLY A 156 27.19 21.45 -2.96
N VAL A 157 26.81 22.41 -3.81
CA VAL A 157 27.70 23.11 -4.75
C VAL A 157 27.63 24.62 -4.53
N HIS A 158 28.70 25.33 -4.91
CA HIS A 158 28.69 26.78 -4.85
C HIS A 158 27.76 27.38 -5.91
N ARG A 159 27.15 28.54 -5.62
CA ARG A 159 26.19 29.22 -6.52
C ARG A 159 26.79 29.54 -7.90
N ASN A 160 28.06 29.94 -7.93
CA ASN A 160 28.79 30.20 -9.19
C ASN A 160 28.98 28.92 -10.01
N THR A 161 29.21 27.78 -9.34
CA THR A 161 29.31 26.47 -9.99
C THR A 161 27.97 26.08 -10.60
N LEU A 162 26.87 26.25 -9.85
CA LEU A 162 25.51 26.02 -10.37
C LEU A 162 25.23 26.90 -11.60
N HIS A 163 25.57 28.19 -11.54
CA HIS A 163 25.39 29.12 -12.67
C HIS A 163 26.17 28.69 -13.92
N LEU A 164 27.40 28.20 -13.76
CA LEU A 164 28.21 27.68 -14.86
C LEU A 164 27.50 26.50 -15.53
N TYR A 165 27.00 25.54 -14.75
CA TYR A 165 26.29 24.37 -15.27
C TYR A 165 24.96 24.74 -15.93
N MET A 166 24.22 25.71 -15.39
CA MET A 166 22.98 26.20 -16.01
C MET A 166 23.23 26.78 -17.41
N ARG A 167 24.30 27.56 -17.57
CA ARG A 167 24.71 28.07 -18.90
C ARG A 167 25.14 26.95 -19.83
N GLN A 168 25.94 25.99 -19.35
CA GLN A 168 26.39 24.85 -20.16
C GLN A 168 25.23 24.00 -20.67
N HIS A 169 24.13 23.92 -19.93
CA HIS A 169 22.96 23.11 -20.28
C HIS A 169 21.78 23.90 -20.86
N ASN A 170 21.94 25.22 -21.10
CA ASN A 170 20.91 26.12 -21.63
C ASN A 170 19.62 26.12 -20.79
N VAL A 171 19.75 26.25 -19.47
CA VAL A 171 18.63 26.26 -18.50
C VAL A 171 18.48 27.64 -17.84
N GLU A 172 19.06 28.67 -18.44
CA GLU A 172 18.99 30.06 -17.96
C GLU A 172 17.83 30.83 -18.59
#